data_AF-A0A1I2BUW3-F1
#
_entry.id   AF-A0A1I2BUW3-F1
#
_cell.length_a   1.000
_cell.length_b   1.000
_cell.length_c   1.000
_cell.angle_alpha   90.00
_cell.angle_beta   90.00
_cell.angle_gamma   90.00
#
_symmetry.space_group_name_H-M   'P 1'
#
loop_
_entity.id
_entity.type
_entity.pdbx_description
1 polymer ?
#
loop_
_entity_poly.entity_id
_entity_poly.type
_entity_poly.pdbx_seq_one_letter_code
_entity_poly.pdbx_strand_id
1 'polypeptide(L)'
;MVEVTKSHKAHIVVAVLGDGEDTKEKGLIYTEIMSACSMQENAIGVFTSGLVFEPNYYIDSAQMIKEQALPIFNWIWFGLYQTDKGISAYTYGMDVFGKYELEIIDADENPGKLMEFISSIVSYILLTDVDLQDGETIGLSKKDKHKITLSKGIALPEQDTLKIAYEAEPKKSWWRK
;
A
#
# COMPACT_ATOMS: atom_id res chain seq x y z
N MET A 1 6.96 -18.01 -7.67
CA MET A 1 8.13 -17.12 -7.43
C MET A 1 9.32 -17.87 -6.86
N VAL A 2 9.20 -18.57 -5.72
CA VAL A 2 10.31 -19.29 -5.06
C VAL A 2 11.06 -20.26 -5.98
N GLU A 3 10.37 -21.00 -6.85
CA GLU A 3 11.05 -21.94 -7.75
C GLU A 3 11.81 -21.23 -8.87
N VAL A 4 11.26 -20.12 -9.38
CA VAL A 4 11.89 -19.31 -10.44
C VAL A 4 13.12 -18.58 -9.90
N THR A 5 13.04 -18.02 -8.68
CA THR A 5 14.15 -17.29 -8.07
C THR A 5 15.37 -18.15 -7.80
N LYS A 6 15.24 -19.49 -7.68
CA LYS A 6 16.38 -20.43 -7.61
C LYS A 6 17.26 -20.42 -8.87
N SER A 7 16.71 -20.01 -10.02
CA SER A 7 17.44 -19.91 -11.28
C SER A 7 18.22 -18.60 -11.45
N HIS A 8 18.14 -17.69 -10.47
CA HIS A 8 18.81 -16.39 -10.47
C HIS A 8 20.33 -16.52 -10.62
N LYS A 9 20.92 -15.73 -11.52
CA LYS A 9 22.37 -15.73 -11.81
C LYS A 9 23.03 -14.36 -11.73
N ALA A 10 22.28 -13.27 -11.81
CA ALA A 10 22.80 -11.91 -11.86
C ALA A 10 21.74 -10.91 -11.40
N HIS A 11 22.20 -9.78 -10.85
CA HIS A 11 21.35 -8.68 -10.37
C HIS A 11 21.72 -7.36 -11.03
N ILE A 12 20.72 -6.48 -11.18
CA ILE A 12 20.90 -5.05 -11.41
C ILE A 12 20.57 -4.37 -10.09
N VAL A 13 21.47 -3.54 -9.56
CA VAL A 13 21.21 -2.72 -8.37
C VAL A 13 20.96 -1.30 -8.82
N VAL A 14 19.83 -0.74 -8.39
CA VAL A 14 19.44 0.65 -8.66
C VAL A 14 19.48 1.42 -7.35
N ALA A 15 20.12 2.58 -7.36
CA ALA A 15 20.12 3.53 -6.26
C ALA A 15 19.92 4.95 -6.83
N VAL A 16 18.99 5.70 -6.23
CA VAL A 16 18.77 7.11 -6.52
C VAL A 16 19.35 7.91 -5.34
N LEU A 17 20.44 8.63 -5.61
CA LEU A 17 21.13 9.46 -4.62
C LEU A 17 20.86 10.93 -4.93
N GLY A 18 20.64 11.74 -3.89
CA GLY A 18 20.47 13.17 -4.03
C GLY A 18 20.38 13.86 -2.68
N ASP A 19 20.81 15.12 -2.63
CA ASP A 19 20.84 15.96 -1.43
C ASP A 19 19.46 16.57 -1.11
N GLY A 20 18.42 16.21 -1.88
CA GLY A 20 17.05 16.70 -1.71
C GLY A 20 16.23 15.87 -0.70
N GLU A 21 15.36 16.58 0.04
CA GLU A 21 14.49 16.02 1.09
C GLU A 21 13.24 15.30 0.54
N ASP A 22 12.88 15.46 -0.74
CA ASP A 22 11.63 14.89 -1.26
C ASP A 22 11.79 13.38 -1.58
N THR A 23 11.40 12.54 -0.62
CA THR A 23 11.34 11.08 -0.77
C THR A 23 10.40 10.65 -1.90
N LYS A 24 9.31 11.38 -2.18
CA LYS A 24 8.37 11.03 -3.25
C LYS A 24 9.00 11.24 -4.63
N GLU A 25 9.69 12.34 -4.84
CA GLU A 25 10.40 12.60 -6.10
C GLU A 25 11.45 11.51 -6.38
N LYS A 26 12.25 11.16 -5.36
CA LYS A 26 13.22 10.05 -5.47
C LYS A 26 12.52 8.71 -5.74
N GLY A 27 11.39 8.46 -5.10
CA GLY A 27 10.57 7.27 -5.31
C GLY A 27 10.04 7.16 -6.75
N LEU A 28 9.64 8.28 -7.37
CA LEU A 28 9.17 8.30 -8.75
C LEU A 28 10.30 7.92 -9.72
N ILE A 29 11.45 8.58 -9.61
CA ILE A 29 12.63 8.30 -10.44
C ILE A 29 13.08 6.84 -10.24
N TYR A 30 13.12 6.37 -8.99
CA TYR A 30 13.46 4.99 -8.67
C TYR A 30 12.50 4.01 -9.33
N THR A 31 11.18 4.25 -9.26
CA THR A 31 10.19 3.39 -9.89
C THR A 31 10.32 3.35 -11.42
N GLU A 32 10.58 4.48 -12.07
CA GLU A 32 10.81 4.54 -13.52
C GLU A 32 12.03 3.72 -13.94
N ILE A 33 13.16 3.88 -13.24
CA ILE A 33 14.39 3.13 -13.53
C ILE A 33 14.19 1.64 -13.29
N MET A 34 13.57 1.27 -12.15
CA MET A 34 13.27 -0.13 -11.85
C MET A 34 12.32 -0.76 -12.88
N SER A 35 11.32 -0.01 -13.35
CA SER A 35 10.42 -0.46 -14.42
C SER A 35 11.18 -0.70 -15.72
N ALA A 36 12.08 0.20 -16.12
CA ALA A 36 12.93 0.00 -17.29
C ALA A 36 13.87 -1.21 -17.16
N CYS A 37 14.46 -1.42 -15.97
CA CYS A 37 15.26 -2.61 -15.68
C CYS A 37 14.44 -3.91 -15.70
N SER A 38 13.14 -3.83 -15.37
CA SER A 38 12.24 -4.99 -15.37
C SER A 38 11.87 -5.46 -16.77
N MET A 39 12.06 -4.62 -17.80
CA MET A 39 11.81 -4.97 -19.21
C MET A 39 12.91 -5.86 -19.83
N GLN A 40 13.97 -6.18 -19.10
CA GLN A 40 14.99 -7.11 -19.59
C GLN A 40 14.40 -8.50 -19.80
N GLU A 41 14.72 -9.15 -20.92
CA GLU A 41 14.16 -10.45 -21.32
C GLU A 41 14.27 -11.54 -20.24
N ASN A 42 15.33 -11.49 -19.43
CA ASN A 42 15.62 -12.47 -18.38
C ASN A 42 15.31 -11.94 -16.96
N ALA A 43 14.61 -10.82 -16.82
CA ALA A 43 14.16 -10.35 -15.51
C ALA A 43 13.13 -11.35 -14.94
N ILE A 44 13.42 -11.87 -13.75
CA ILE A 44 12.57 -12.87 -13.08
C ILE A 44 11.94 -12.37 -11.79
N GLY A 45 12.32 -11.18 -11.33
CA GLY A 45 11.79 -10.56 -10.13
C GLY A 45 12.40 -9.20 -9.86
N VAL A 46 11.64 -8.35 -9.18
CA VAL A 46 12.07 -7.05 -8.67
C VAL A 46 12.09 -7.13 -7.15
N PHE A 47 13.27 -6.98 -6.54
CA PHE A 47 13.40 -6.97 -5.09
C PHE A 47 13.50 -5.52 -4.59
N THR A 48 12.48 -5.05 -3.88
CA THR A 48 12.46 -3.74 -3.24
C THR A 48 11.53 -3.75 -2.02
N SER A 49 11.77 -2.86 -1.06
CA SER A 49 10.98 -2.76 0.19
C SER A 49 10.80 -4.10 0.94
N GLY A 50 11.82 -4.97 0.89
CA GLY A 50 11.78 -6.29 1.53
C GLY A 50 10.95 -7.36 0.82
N LEU A 51 10.41 -7.05 -0.37
CA LEU A 51 9.49 -7.90 -1.13
C LEU A 51 10.00 -8.17 -2.54
N VAL A 52 9.54 -9.28 -3.12
CA VAL A 52 9.82 -9.64 -4.51
C VAL A 52 8.54 -9.48 -5.32
N PHE A 53 8.56 -8.58 -6.31
CA PHE A 53 7.49 -8.34 -7.26
C PHE A 53 7.75 -9.10 -8.56
N GLU A 54 6.67 -9.51 -9.22
CA GLU A 54 6.76 -10.04 -10.57
C GLU A 54 7.06 -8.87 -11.53
N PRO A 55 7.97 -9.02 -12.50
CA PRO A 55 8.41 -7.88 -13.33
C PRO A 55 7.28 -7.16 -14.06
N ASN A 56 6.33 -7.88 -14.67
CA ASN A 56 5.22 -7.25 -15.38
C ASN A 56 4.27 -6.53 -14.43
N TYR A 57 3.97 -7.11 -13.26
CA TYR A 57 3.19 -6.44 -12.22
C TYR A 57 3.84 -5.13 -11.77
N TYR A 58 5.18 -5.12 -11.61
CA TYR A 58 5.91 -3.91 -11.27
C TYR A 58 5.81 -2.85 -12.39
N ILE A 59 5.97 -3.26 -13.65
CA ILE A 59 5.86 -2.40 -14.84
C ILE A 59 4.46 -1.81 -14.99
N ASP A 60 3.42 -2.62 -14.79
CA ASP A 60 2.02 -2.24 -14.89
C ASP A 60 1.68 -1.22 -13.79
N SER A 61 2.10 -1.48 -12.55
CA SER A 61 1.91 -0.55 -11.43
C SER A 61 2.65 0.78 -11.66
N ALA A 62 3.83 0.73 -12.29
CA ALA A 62 4.59 1.94 -12.62
C ALA A 62 3.91 2.82 -13.68
N GLN A 63 2.94 2.29 -14.46
CA GLN A 63 2.20 3.10 -15.43
C GLN A 63 1.37 4.21 -14.78
N MET A 64 1.03 4.08 -13.48
CA MET A 64 0.33 5.12 -12.72
C MET A 64 1.04 6.49 -12.78
N ILE A 65 2.37 6.50 -12.90
CA ILE A 65 3.17 7.73 -13.03
C ILE A 65 2.75 8.54 -14.27
N LYS A 66 2.45 7.85 -15.39
CA LYS A 66 2.01 8.50 -16.64
C LYS A 66 0.65 9.19 -16.50
N GLU A 67 -0.17 8.73 -15.57
CA GLU A 67 -1.47 9.30 -15.23
C GLU A 67 -1.37 10.37 -14.14
N GLN A 68 -0.15 10.83 -13.81
CA GLN A 68 0.14 11.78 -12.73
C GLN A 68 -0.33 11.27 -11.34
N ALA A 69 -0.42 9.94 -11.19
CA ALA A 69 -0.73 9.28 -9.94
C ALA A 69 0.55 8.70 -9.30
N LEU A 70 0.53 8.51 -7.98
CA LEU A 70 1.62 7.85 -7.27
C LEU A 70 1.53 6.33 -7.51
N PRO A 71 2.65 5.65 -7.82
CA PRO A 71 2.71 4.21 -8.02
C PRO A 71 2.70 3.48 -6.66
N ILE A 72 1.65 3.68 -5.86
CA ILE A 72 1.58 3.22 -4.47
C ILE A 72 1.77 1.70 -4.33
N PHE A 73 1.37 0.92 -5.33
CA PHE A 73 1.54 -0.54 -5.34
C PHE A 73 2.99 -0.99 -5.59
N ASN A 74 3.86 -0.10 -6.06
CA ASN A 74 5.31 -0.34 -6.11
C ASN A 74 6.00 0.03 -4.79
N TRP A 75 5.42 0.92 -3.98
CA TRP A 75 6.05 1.48 -2.78
C TRP A 75 5.58 0.83 -1.49
N ILE A 76 4.27 0.59 -1.40
CA ILE A 76 3.58 0.14 -0.21
C ILE A 76 3.04 -1.27 -0.47
N TRP A 77 3.35 -2.17 0.45
CA TRP A 77 2.73 -3.48 0.49
C TRP A 77 1.39 -3.41 1.19
N PHE A 78 0.39 -4.04 0.59
CA PHE A 78 -0.94 -4.18 1.17
C PHE A 78 -1.18 -5.65 1.48
N GLY A 79 -1.14 -5.99 2.76
CA GLY A 79 -1.40 -7.34 3.23
C GLY A 79 -2.85 -7.53 3.61
N LEU A 80 -3.41 -8.68 3.26
CA LEU A 80 -4.72 -9.14 3.74
C LEU A 80 -4.56 -10.47 4.47
N TYR A 81 -5.27 -10.62 5.58
CA TYR A 81 -5.40 -11.89 6.28
C TYR A 81 -6.81 -12.07 6.81
N GLN A 82 -7.23 -13.32 6.94
CA GLN A 82 -8.58 -13.66 7.41
C GLN A 82 -8.50 -14.29 8.80
N THR A 83 -9.42 -13.86 9.66
CA THR A 83 -9.66 -14.45 10.99
C THR A 83 -11.03 -15.11 11.01
N ASP A 84 -11.41 -15.68 12.15
CA ASP A 84 -12.76 -16.15 12.43
C ASP A 84 -13.81 -15.02 12.52
N LYS A 85 -13.36 -13.77 12.70
CA LYS A 85 -14.22 -12.59 12.89
C LYS A 85 -14.40 -11.73 11.64
N GLY A 86 -13.48 -11.82 10.67
CA GLY A 86 -13.56 -11.03 9.44
C GLY A 86 -12.26 -11.02 8.66
N ILE A 87 -12.15 -10.05 7.75
CA ILE A 87 -10.94 -9.83 6.95
C ILE A 87 -10.23 -8.59 7.49
N SER A 88 -8.92 -8.73 7.70
CA SER A 88 -8.05 -7.66 8.15
C SER A 88 -7.11 -7.23 7.03
N ALA A 89 -6.75 -5.95 7.03
CA ALA A 89 -5.81 -5.35 6.10
C ALA A 89 -4.72 -4.59 6.85
N TYR A 90 -3.51 -4.56 6.30
CA TYR A 90 -2.42 -3.75 6.82
C TYR A 90 -1.52 -3.22 5.71
N THR A 91 -0.82 -2.14 5.99
CA THR A 91 0.21 -1.59 5.10
C THR A 91 1.61 -1.90 5.62
N TYR A 92 2.59 -1.91 4.73
CA TYR A 92 4.01 -1.95 5.08
C TYR A 92 4.84 -1.14 4.07
N GLY A 93 5.67 -0.22 4.57
CA GLY A 93 6.50 0.71 3.79
C GLY A 93 6.08 2.19 3.88
N MET A 94 5.05 2.52 4.67
CA MET A 94 4.63 3.91 4.91
C MET A 94 5.66 4.68 5.74
N ASP A 95 6.41 3.98 6.57
CA ASP A 95 7.48 4.51 7.42
C ASP A 95 8.60 5.20 6.61
N VAL A 96 8.89 4.71 5.41
CA VAL A 96 9.82 5.34 4.45
C VAL A 96 9.40 6.79 4.12
N PHE A 97 8.10 7.08 4.17
CA PHE A 97 7.52 8.40 3.96
C PHE A 97 7.24 9.14 5.27
N GLY A 98 7.73 8.64 6.40
CA GLY A 98 7.53 9.23 7.72
C GLY A 98 6.10 9.10 8.26
N LYS A 99 5.31 8.16 7.72
CA LYS A 99 3.90 7.95 8.10
C LYS A 99 3.75 6.65 8.89
N TYR A 100 2.73 6.59 9.75
CA TYR A 100 2.37 5.33 10.41
C TYR A 100 1.81 4.32 9.41
N GLU A 101 2.08 3.04 9.66
CA GLU A 101 1.35 1.97 9.00
C GLU A 101 -0.13 1.97 9.41
N LEU A 102 -0.98 1.59 8.48
CA LEU A 102 -2.42 1.49 8.66
C LEU A 102 -2.83 0.05 8.90
N GLU A 103 -3.84 -0.16 9.74
CA GLU A 103 -4.50 -1.44 9.90
C GLU A 103 -6.02 -1.29 9.87
N ILE A 104 -6.70 -2.28 9.31
CA ILE A 104 -8.14 -2.49 9.48
C ILE A 104 -8.30 -3.89 10.02
N ILE A 105 -9.03 -4.04 11.12
CA ILE A 105 -9.12 -5.31 11.87
C ILE A 105 -10.53 -5.88 11.77
N ASP A 106 -10.61 -7.16 11.41
CA ASP A 106 -11.81 -7.99 11.43
C ASP A 106 -13.03 -7.34 10.74
N ALA A 107 -12.83 -6.74 9.56
CA ALA A 107 -13.90 -6.13 8.80
C ALA A 107 -14.83 -7.19 8.18
N ASP A 108 -16.14 -6.97 8.27
CA ASP A 108 -17.18 -7.72 7.56
C ASP A 108 -17.39 -7.15 6.14
N GLU A 109 -16.38 -7.30 5.29
CA GLU A 109 -16.44 -6.89 3.88
C GLU A 109 -15.56 -7.81 3.02
N ASN A 110 -15.82 -7.83 1.71
CA ASN A 110 -15.02 -8.61 0.80
C ASN A 110 -13.57 -8.06 0.68
N PRO A 111 -12.58 -8.95 0.41
CA PRO A 111 -11.17 -8.57 0.32
C PRO A 111 -10.87 -7.44 -0.67
N GLY A 112 -11.53 -7.44 -1.83
CA GLY A 112 -11.25 -6.51 -2.91
C GLY A 112 -11.64 -5.08 -2.56
N LYS A 113 -12.82 -4.88 -1.96
CA LYS A 113 -13.24 -3.55 -1.49
C LYS A 113 -12.43 -3.06 -0.30
N LEU A 114 -12.05 -3.96 0.61
CA LEU A 114 -11.21 -3.58 1.73
C LEU A 114 -9.83 -3.10 1.24
N MET A 115 -9.28 -3.80 0.25
CA MET A 115 -8.06 -3.41 -0.46
C MET A 115 -8.20 -2.06 -1.17
N GLU A 116 -9.29 -1.85 -1.92
CA GLU A 116 -9.60 -0.58 -2.59
C GLU A 116 -9.70 0.57 -1.58
N PHE A 117 -10.35 0.34 -0.45
CA PHE A 117 -10.49 1.34 0.61
C PHE A 117 -9.13 1.71 1.21
N ILE A 118 -8.36 0.74 1.75
CA ILE A 118 -7.08 1.05 2.40
C ILE A 118 -6.07 1.67 1.43
N SER A 119 -6.03 1.19 0.17
CA SER A 119 -5.15 1.75 -0.86
C SER A 119 -5.53 3.18 -1.26
N SER A 120 -6.84 3.50 -1.28
CA SER A 120 -7.31 4.88 -1.48
C SER A 120 -6.90 5.82 -0.34
N ILE A 121 -6.94 5.35 0.91
CA ILE A 121 -6.48 6.12 2.07
C ILE A 121 -4.98 6.37 2.00
N VAL A 122 -4.19 5.36 1.66
CA VAL A 122 -2.73 5.51 1.43
C VAL A 122 -2.45 6.52 0.32
N SER A 123 -3.15 6.41 -0.81
CA SER A 123 -3.02 7.36 -1.92
C SER A 123 -3.27 8.79 -1.47
N TYR A 124 -4.36 9.01 -0.72
CA TYR A 124 -4.69 10.31 -0.15
C TYR A 124 -3.59 10.84 0.79
N ILE A 125 -3.10 9.99 1.71
CA ILE A 125 -2.03 10.36 2.65
C ILE A 125 -0.78 10.81 1.90
N LEU A 126 -0.30 10.02 0.93
CA LEU A 126 0.95 10.32 0.23
C LEU A 126 0.82 11.50 -0.75
N LEU A 127 -0.33 11.63 -1.41
CA LEU A 127 -0.60 12.75 -2.33
C LEU A 127 -0.70 14.09 -1.59
N THR A 128 -1.42 14.12 -0.47
CA THR A 128 -1.67 15.36 0.28
C THR A 128 -0.65 15.63 1.37
N ASP A 129 0.21 14.66 1.65
CA ASP A 129 1.20 14.69 2.72
C ASP A 129 0.59 14.94 4.11
N VAL A 130 -0.66 14.53 4.33
CA VAL A 130 -1.32 14.68 5.63
C VAL A 130 -0.74 13.71 6.67
N ASP A 131 -0.69 14.15 7.92
CA ASP A 131 -0.35 13.31 9.07
C ASP A 131 -1.60 12.99 9.88
N LEU A 132 -2.09 11.75 9.76
CA LEU A 132 -3.23 11.30 10.54
C LEU A 132 -2.82 11.02 11.99
N GLN A 133 -3.68 11.42 12.93
CA GLN A 133 -3.43 11.31 14.37
C GLN A 133 -4.45 10.41 15.08
N ASP A 134 -4.09 9.98 16.30
CA ASP A 134 -5.01 9.27 17.18
C ASP A 134 -6.28 10.09 17.47
N GLY A 135 -7.44 9.44 17.43
CA GLY A 135 -8.72 10.06 17.70
C GLY A 135 -9.35 10.85 16.53
N GLU A 136 -8.63 11.01 15.41
CA GLU A 136 -9.18 11.62 14.19
C GLU A 136 -10.15 10.68 13.46
N THR A 137 -10.72 11.18 12.36
CA THR A 137 -11.57 10.39 11.45
C THR A 137 -11.10 10.54 10.02
N ILE A 138 -11.14 9.46 9.24
CA ILE A 138 -10.87 9.45 7.81
C ILE A 138 -11.99 8.77 7.05
N GLY A 139 -12.19 9.10 5.78
CA GLY A 139 -13.12 8.41 4.91
C GLY A 139 -13.12 8.99 3.51
N LEU A 140 -13.80 8.31 2.59
CA LEU A 140 -13.80 8.68 1.16
C LEU A 140 -14.77 9.82 0.84
N SER A 141 -15.58 10.25 1.81
CA SER A 141 -16.51 11.37 1.65
C SER A 141 -16.80 12.05 2.99
N LYS A 142 -17.46 13.22 2.99
CA LYS A 142 -17.85 13.92 4.23
C LYS A 142 -18.79 13.12 5.13
N LYS A 143 -19.53 12.16 4.56
CA LYS A 143 -20.50 11.31 5.29
C LYS A 143 -19.89 9.98 5.72
N ASP A 144 -18.80 9.60 5.09
CA ASP A 144 -18.05 8.39 5.38
C ASP A 144 -16.97 8.74 6.41
N LYS A 145 -17.10 8.24 7.64
CA LYS A 145 -16.20 8.59 8.74
C LYS A 145 -15.84 7.37 9.55
N HIS A 146 -14.58 6.98 9.43
CA HIS A 146 -13.95 5.87 10.14
C HIS A 146 -13.04 6.44 11.21
N LYS A 147 -13.26 6.03 12.46
CA LYS A 147 -12.45 6.48 13.59
C LYS A 147 -11.04 5.89 13.50
N ILE A 148 -10.04 6.70 13.79
CA ILE A 148 -8.63 6.28 13.88
C ILE A 148 -8.24 6.05 15.33
N THR A 149 -7.45 5.02 15.59
CA THR A 149 -6.83 4.78 16.90
C THR A 149 -5.39 4.34 16.76
N LEU A 150 -4.46 5.02 17.45
CA LEU A 150 -3.05 4.64 17.51
C LEU A 150 -2.85 3.56 18.58
N SER A 151 -2.25 2.44 18.21
CA SER A 151 -1.95 1.35 19.15
C SER A 151 -0.92 0.40 18.54
N LYS A 152 -0.39 -0.53 19.35
CA LYS A 152 0.53 -1.57 18.85
C LYS A 152 -0.08 -2.35 17.69
N GLY A 153 0.71 -2.58 16.64
CA GLY A 153 0.30 -3.32 15.46
C GLY A 153 -0.14 -4.75 15.78
N ILE A 154 -1.15 -5.25 15.08
CA ILE A 154 -1.55 -6.67 15.18
C ILE A 154 -0.76 -7.49 14.16
N ALA A 155 -0.70 -7.03 12.92
CA ALA A 155 0.13 -7.61 11.87
C ALA A 155 1.62 -7.27 12.04
N LEU A 156 1.91 -6.12 12.65
CA LEU A 156 3.26 -5.55 12.82
C LEU A 156 3.53 -5.25 14.31
N PRO A 157 3.68 -6.29 15.16
CA PRO A 157 3.72 -6.16 16.62
C PRO A 157 4.92 -5.36 17.17
N GLU A 158 5.97 -5.20 16.37
CA GLU A 158 7.17 -4.43 16.69
C GLU A 158 6.96 -2.91 16.71
N GLN A 159 5.88 -2.41 16.09
CA GLN A 159 5.64 -0.97 15.92
C GLN A 159 4.20 -0.55 16.24
N ASP A 160 3.97 0.75 16.32
CA ASP A 160 2.63 1.31 16.48
C ASP A 160 2.02 1.56 15.10
N THR A 161 0.70 1.36 14.99
CA THR A 161 -0.07 1.49 13.76
C THR A 161 -1.33 2.32 14.00
N LEU A 162 -1.81 2.99 12.96
CA LEU A 162 -3.12 3.64 12.96
C LEU A 162 -4.19 2.63 12.53
N LYS A 163 -5.03 2.23 13.48
CA LYS A 163 -6.18 1.36 13.21
C LYS A 163 -7.34 2.21 12.73
N ILE A 164 -7.87 1.88 11.56
CA ILE A 164 -9.04 2.51 10.97
C ILE A 164 -10.23 1.59 11.24
N ALA A 165 -11.18 2.04 12.05
CA ALA A 165 -12.41 1.31 12.32
C ALA A 165 -13.25 1.24 11.05
N TYR A 166 -13.51 0.05 10.52
CA TYR A 166 -14.26 -0.11 9.28
C TYR A 166 -15.73 -0.45 9.54
N GLU A 167 -16.61 0.44 9.11
CA GLU A 167 -18.06 0.20 9.10
C GLU A 167 -18.57 0.22 7.66
N ALA A 168 -19.09 -0.91 7.17
CA ALA A 168 -19.66 -0.95 5.83
C ALA A 168 -20.88 -0.02 5.73
N GLU A 169 -21.00 0.73 4.63
CA GLU A 169 -22.21 1.52 4.40
C GLU A 169 -23.45 0.59 4.42
N PRO A 170 -24.53 0.97 5.13
CA PRO A 170 -25.73 0.15 5.17
C PRO A 170 -26.26 -0.04 3.75
N LYS A 171 -26.32 -1.29 3.29
CA LYS A 171 -26.92 -1.65 1.99
C LYS A 171 -28.32 -1.04 1.95
N LYS A 172 -28.56 -0.07 1.07
CA LYS A 172 -29.91 0.46 0.83
C LYS A 172 -30.79 -0.69 0.36
N SER A 173 -31.65 -1.18 1.26
CA SER A 173 -32.69 -2.13 0.90
C SER A 173 -33.75 -1.39 0.07
N TRP A 174 -33.79 -1.68 -1.23
CA TRP A 174 -34.80 -1.17 -2.15
C TRP A 174 -36.09 -2.00 -2.14
N TRP A 175 -36.39 -2.67 -1.04
CA TRP A 175 -37.65 -3.39 -0.86
C TRP A 175 -38.33 -2.94 0.43
N ARG A 176 -39.19 -1.92 0.29
CA ARG A 176 -40.33 -1.62 1.19
C ARG A 176 -41.22 -0.53 0.57
N LYS A 177 -42.09 -0.94 -0.36
CA LYS A 177 -43.54 -0.68 -0.42
C LYS A 177 -44.09 -1.08 -1.79
#